data_AF-A0A7S4CBM9-F1
#
_entry.id   AF-A0A7S4CBM9-F1
#
_cell.length_a   1.000
_cell.length_b   1.000
_cell.length_c   1.000
_cell.angle_alpha   90.00
_cell.angle_beta   90.00
_cell.angle_gamma   90.00
#
_symmetry.space_group_name_H-M   'P 1'
#
loop_
_entity.id
_entity.type
_entity.pdbx_description
1 polymer ?
#
loop_
_entity_poly.entity_id
_entity_poly.type
_entity_poly.pdbx_seq_one_letter_code
_entity_poly.pdbx_strand_id
1 'polypeptide(L)'
;MKPFLFLMRPRYVKYETFLMYSDTSNYKSADLVQSAIELLKRCKTLLERVMSVLDNDVDTAQFNTLLKVTKANMVCMQLYLSGHAQDKEVEFDWTTSSAFPVIRFKKKG
;
A
#
# COMPACT_ATOMS: atom_id res chain seq x y z
N MET A 1 7.95 -1.45 24.27
CA MET A 1 6.66 -0.97 23.74
C MET A 1 6.75 -1.02 22.21
N LYS A 2 5.95 -1.82 21.49
CA LYS A 2 6.09 -1.93 20.01
C LYS A 2 5.44 -0.70 19.36
N PRO A 3 6.19 0.17 18.65
CA PRO A 3 5.73 1.47 18.17
C PRO A 3 4.68 1.41 17.04
N PHE A 4 4.17 0.23 16.67
CA PHE A 4 3.19 0.06 15.59
C PHE A 4 1.93 -0.72 16.00
N LEU A 5 1.76 -1.00 17.29
CA LEU A 5 0.56 -1.69 17.78
C LEU A 5 -0.74 -0.94 17.44
N PHE A 6 -0.68 0.39 17.32
CA PHE A 6 -1.80 1.24 16.88
C PHE A 6 -2.03 1.22 15.37
N LEU A 7 -1.06 0.81 14.55
CA LEU A 7 -1.28 0.53 13.12
C LEU A 7 -1.99 -0.80 12.91
N MET A 8 -1.86 -1.73 13.86
CA MET A 8 -2.47 -3.06 13.82
C MET A 8 -3.95 -3.09 14.23
N ARG A 9 -4.45 -2.01 14.86
CA ARG A 9 -5.88 -1.85 15.16
C ARG A 9 -6.35 -0.50 14.63
N PRO A 10 -7.13 -0.47 13.54
CA PRO A 10 -7.84 0.72 13.13
C PRO A 10 -8.60 1.31 14.33
N ARG A 11 -8.66 2.64 14.45
CA ARG A 11 -9.52 3.28 15.45
C ARG A 11 -10.95 2.81 15.23
N TYR A 12 -11.70 2.59 16.31
CA TYR A 12 -13.13 2.33 16.20
C TYR A 12 -13.80 3.53 15.51
N VAL A 13 -14.40 3.28 14.35
CA VAL A 13 -15.17 4.26 13.59
C VAL A 13 -16.61 3.80 13.51
N LYS A 14 -17.56 4.72 13.54
CA LYS A 14 -18.98 4.40 13.32
C LYS A 14 -19.16 3.81 11.91
N TYR A 15 -20.09 2.87 11.77
CA TYR A 15 -20.34 2.18 10.50
C TYR A 15 -20.70 3.13 9.36
N GLU A 16 -21.48 4.18 9.62
CA GLU A 16 -21.82 5.20 8.60
C GLU A 16 -20.56 5.91 8.06
N THR A 17 -19.64 6.23 8.96
CA THR A 17 -18.36 6.86 8.60
C THR A 17 -17.46 5.90 7.82
N PHE A 18 -17.46 4.61 8.19
CA PHE A 18 -16.76 3.58 7.41
C PHE A 18 -17.33 3.48 5.99
N LEU A 19 -18.65 3.42 5.85
CA LEU A 19 -19.32 3.37 4.54
C LEU A 19 -18.93 4.56 3.67
N MET A 20 -18.96 5.77 4.23
CA MET A 20 -18.58 6.99 3.53
C MET A 20 -17.11 6.97 3.05
N TYR A 21 -16.18 6.41 3.84
CA TYR A 21 -14.78 6.29 3.43
C TYR A 21 -14.51 5.14 2.46
N SER A 22 -15.36 4.10 2.47
CA SER A 22 -15.25 2.94 1.59
C SER A 22 -16.02 3.09 0.27
N ASP A 23 -16.90 4.08 0.17
CA ASP A 23 -17.67 4.35 -1.05
C ASP A 23 -16.78 4.93 -2.14
N THR A 24 -16.51 4.10 -3.14
CA THR A 24 -15.68 4.43 -4.30
C THR A 24 -16.52 4.67 -5.56
N SER A 25 -17.86 4.62 -5.45
CA SER A 25 -18.78 4.72 -6.60
C SER A 25 -18.68 6.03 -7.37
N ASN A 26 -18.28 7.12 -6.70
CA ASN A 26 -18.14 8.45 -7.29
C ASN A 26 -16.81 8.68 -8.01
N TYR A 27 -15.86 7.75 -7.92
CA TYR A 27 -14.55 7.92 -8.52
C TYR A 27 -14.40 7.09 -9.79
N LYS A 28 -13.84 7.68 -10.85
CA LYS A 28 -13.42 6.90 -12.02
C LYS A 28 -12.24 6.01 -11.61
N SER A 29 -12.18 4.80 -12.18
CA SER A 29 -11.12 3.83 -11.85
C SER A 29 -9.71 4.39 -12.05
N ALA A 30 -9.50 5.21 -13.09
CA ALA A 30 -8.22 5.89 -13.33
C ALA A 30 -7.86 6.89 -12.23
N ASP A 31 -8.83 7.65 -11.71
CA ASP A 31 -8.62 8.65 -10.66
C ASP A 31 -8.29 7.99 -9.32
N LEU A 32 -8.91 6.84 -9.01
CA LEU A 32 -8.58 6.01 -7.84
C LEU A 32 -7.15 5.47 -7.93
N VAL A 33 -6.77 4.92 -9.09
CA VAL A 33 -5.42 4.37 -9.29
C VAL A 33 -4.36 5.47 -9.20
N GLN A 34 -4.61 6.63 -9.79
CA GLN A 34 -3.72 7.78 -9.70
C GLN A 34 -3.57 8.27 -8.24
N SER A 35 -4.69 8.39 -7.52
CA SER A 35 -4.68 8.75 -6.09
C SER A 35 -3.91 7.74 -5.24
N ALA A 36 -4.07 6.44 -5.53
CA ALA A 36 -3.32 5.38 -4.87
C ALA A 36 -1.80 5.48 -5.13
N ILE A 37 -1.40 5.79 -6.37
CA ILE A 37 0.01 6.02 -6.72
C ILE A 37 0.59 7.20 -5.93
N GLU A 38 -0.15 8.30 -5.82
CA GLU A 38 0.30 9.48 -5.06
C GLU A 38 0.47 9.20 -3.57
N LEU A 39 -0.46 8.45 -2.98
CA LEU A 39 -0.35 7.99 -1.59
C LEU A 39 0.87 7.08 -1.40
N LEU A 40 1.07 6.10 -2.29
CA LEU A 40 2.24 5.21 -2.23
C LEU A 40 3.57 5.97 -2.37
N LYS A 41 3.63 6.99 -3.25
CA LYS A 41 4.80 7.88 -3.35
C LYS A 41 5.07 8.61 -2.04
N ARG A 42 4.04 9.19 -1.40
CA ARG A 42 4.18 9.86 -0.11
C ARG A 42 4.64 8.89 0.98
N CYS A 43 4.06 7.70 1.06
CA CYS A 43 4.46 6.65 2.00
C CYS A 43 5.92 6.24 1.79
N LYS A 44 6.36 6.02 0.54
CA LYS A 44 7.75 5.70 0.21
C LYS A 44 8.70 6.77 0.74
N THR A 45 8.43 8.04 0.44
CA THR A 45 9.28 9.15 0.89
C THR A 45 9.35 9.25 2.41
N LEU A 46 8.23 9.07 3.10
CA LEU A 46 8.21 9.08 4.57
C LEU A 46 9.00 7.91 5.16
N LEU A 47 8.82 6.70 4.63
CA LEU A 47 9.56 5.52 5.08
C LEU A 47 11.07 5.67 4.86
N GLU A 48 11.49 6.18 3.70
CA GLU A 48 12.90 6.44 3.39
C GLU A 48 13.51 7.49 4.35
N ARG A 49 12.76 8.56 4.65
CA ARG A 49 13.19 9.58 5.62
C ARG A 49 13.28 9.03 7.04
N VAL A 50 12.27 8.26 7.48
CA VAL A 50 12.31 7.65 8.81
C VAL A 50 13.52 6.72 8.90
N MET A 51 13.74 5.84 7.92
CA MET A 51 14.91 4.97 7.88
C MET A 51 16.25 5.73 7.92
N SER A 52 16.33 6.93 7.32
CA SER A 52 17.55 7.74 7.37
C SER A 52 17.86 8.35 8.74
N VAL A 53 16.87 8.40 9.63
CA VAL A 53 16.97 9.00 10.98
C VAL A 53 16.94 7.92 12.09
N LEU A 54 16.55 6.69 11.75
CA LEU A 54 16.58 5.58 12.68
C LEU A 54 18.01 5.09 12.87
N ASP A 55 18.53 5.23 14.10
CA ASP A 55 19.74 4.52 14.54
C ASP A 55 19.50 3.01 14.58
N ASN A 56 20.59 2.24 14.50
CA ASN A 56 20.64 0.76 14.35
C ASN A 56 19.82 -0.05 15.39
N ASP A 57 19.27 0.57 16.42
CA ASP A 57 18.50 -0.04 17.52
C ASP A 57 16.97 -0.08 17.28
N VAL A 58 16.46 0.59 16.25
CA VAL A 58 15.03 0.49 15.88
C VAL A 58 14.84 -0.68 14.90
N ASP A 59 13.68 -1.34 14.98
CA ASP A 59 13.28 -2.47 14.12
C ASP A 59 13.21 -2.09 12.63
N THR A 60 14.39 -1.89 12.04
CA THR A 60 14.62 -1.53 10.65
C THR A 60 14.11 -2.61 9.71
N ALA A 61 14.02 -3.86 10.18
CA ALA A 61 13.44 -4.97 9.41
C ALA A 61 11.96 -4.75 9.08
N GLN A 62 11.17 -4.23 10.02
CA GLN A 62 9.77 -3.86 9.74
C GLN A 62 9.68 -2.71 8.71
N PHE A 63 10.50 -1.67 8.86
CA PHE A 63 10.53 -0.55 7.91
C PHE A 63 10.97 -0.98 6.51
N ASN A 64 11.99 -1.82 6.42
CA ASN A 64 12.45 -2.41 5.16
C ASN A 64 11.35 -3.22 4.48
N THR A 65 10.60 -4.01 5.25
CA THR A 65 9.44 -4.76 4.77
C THR A 65 8.37 -3.83 4.20
N LEU A 66 7.99 -2.79 4.95
CA LEU A 66 7.00 -1.80 4.49
C LEU A 66 7.46 -1.05 3.24
N LEU A 67 8.74 -0.69 3.16
CA LEU A 67 9.32 0.00 2.01
C LEU A 67 9.30 -0.90 0.77
N LYS A 68 9.61 -2.20 0.94
CA LYS A 68 9.55 -3.20 -0.14
C LYS A 68 8.12 -3.34 -0.69
N VAL A 69 7.13 -3.49 0.19
CA VAL A 69 5.71 -3.59 -0.20
C VAL A 69 5.26 -2.32 -0.92
N THR A 70 5.58 -1.15 -0.37
CA THR A 70 5.19 0.16 -0.94
C THR A 70 5.76 0.35 -2.34
N LYS A 71 7.05 0.06 -2.53
CA LYS A 71 7.72 0.18 -3.83
C LYS A 71 7.11 -0.77 -4.88
N ALA A 72 6.89 -2.02 -4.51
CA ALA A 72 6.28 -3.00 -5.41
C ALA A 72 4.87 -2.58 -5.85
N ASN A 73 4.02 -2.19 -4.90
CA ASN A 73 2.65 -1.79 -5.18
C ASN A 73 2.59 -0.52 -6.05
N MET A 74 3.51 0.42 -5.83
CA MET A 74 3.61 1.63 -6.65
C MET A 74 3.89 1.29 -8.13
N VAL A 75 4.85 0.39 -8.38
CA VAL A 75 5.18 -0.06 -9.74
C VAL A 75 4.00 -0.78 -10.38
N CYS A 76 3.32 -1.65 -9.64
CA CYS A 76 2.15 -2.35 -10.17
C CYS A 76 1.04 -1.38 -10.59
N MET A 77 0.68 -0.41 -9.74
CA MET A 77 -0.33 0.58 -10.08
C MET A 77 0.06 1.42 -11.31
N GLN A 78 1.34 1.75 -11.48
CA GLN A 78 1.84 2.45 -12.66
C GLN A 78 1.72 1.60 -13.94
N LEU A 79 2.03 0.31 -13.87
CA LEU A 79 1.87 -0.62 -15.00
C LEU A 79 0.40 -0.79 -15.40
N TYR A 80 -0.51 -0.77 -14.42
CA TYR A 80 -1.95 -0.79 -14.69
C TYR A 80 -2.40 0.51 -15.37
N LEU A 81 -2.01 1.67 -14.84
CA LEU A 81 -2.41 2.97 -15.39
C LEU A 81 -1.86 3.21 -16.82
N SER A 82 -0.65 2.75 -17.10
CA SER A 82 0.01 2.86 -18.41
C SER A 82 -0.50 1.85 -19.46
N GLY A 83 -1.46 0.99 -19.12
CA GLY A 83 -2.03 0.01 -20.06
C GLY A 83 -1.26 -1.31 -20.16
N HIS A 84 -0.06 -1.41 -19.58
CA HIS A 84 0.79 -2.62 -19.66
C HIS A 84 0.27 -3.84 -18.86
N ALA A 85 -0.74 -3.62 -18.01
CA ALA A 85 -1.34 -4.65 -17.17
C ALA A 85 -2.88 -4.53 -17.05
N GLN A 86 -3.55 -3.78 -17.93
CA GLN A 86 -5.00 -3.60 -17.86
C GLN A 86 -5.78 -4.89 -18.13
N ASP A 87 -5.22 -5.80 -18.91
CA ASP A 87 -5.81 -7.07 -19.28
C ASP A 87 -5.49 -8.21 -18.29
N LYS A 88 -4.64 -7.94 -17.30
CA LYS A 88 -4.14 -8.93 -16.34
C LYS A 88 -5.00 -8.99 -15.09
N GLU A 89 -5.12 -10.18 -14.53
CA GLU A 89 -5.80 -10.39 -13.25
C GLU A 89 -4.91 -9.94 -12.10
N VAL A 90 -5.51 -9.29 -11.10
CA VAL A 90 -4.82 -8.78 -9.90
C VAL A 90 -4.85 -9.83 -8.79
N GLU A 91 -3.68 -10.11 -8.21
CA GLU A 91 -3.51 -10.99 -7.06
C GLU A 91 -2.85 -10.24 -5.90
N PHE A 92 -3.25 -10.58 -4.67
CA PHE A 92 -2.68 -10.03 -3.44
C PHE A 92 -1.81 -11.08 -2.75
N ASP A 93 -0.49 -10.85 -2.76
CA ASP A 93 0.51 -11.73 -2.16
C ASP A 93 0.86 -11.30 -0.74
N TRP A 94 0.55 -12.15 0.24
CA TRP A 94 0.77 -11.91 1.66
C TRP A 94 2.08 -12.51 2.20
N THR A 95 2.91 -13.12 1.35
CA THR A 95 4.15 -13.78 1.78
C THR A 95 5.20 -12.81 2.32
N THR A 96 5.16 -11.54 1.91
CA THR A 96 6.13 -10.51 2.34
C THR A 96 5.73 -9.83 3.65
N SER A 97 4.44 -9.74 3.96
CA SER A 97 3.94 -9.13 5.20
C SER A 97 2.56 -9.69 5.53
N SER A 98 2.34 -10.02 6.79
CA SER A 98 1.02 -10.44 7.31
C SER A 98 0.01 -9.30 7.41
N ALA A 99 0.44 -8.05 7.24
CA ALA A 99 -0.40 -6.86 7.41
C ALA A 99 -0.66 -6.13 6.09
N PHE A 100 0.26 -6.20 5.12
CA PHE A 100 0.15 -5.47 3.86
C PHE A 100 0.52 -6.36 2.67
N PRO A 101 -0.39 -6.61 1.72
CA PRO A 101 -0.10 -7.47 0.58
C PRO A 101 0.73 -6.74 -0.48
N VAL A 102 1.51 -7.52 -1.22
CA VAL A 102 2.13 -7.11 -2.49
C VAL A 102 1.13 -7.36 -3.62
N ILE A 103 0.86 -6.35 -4.42
CA ILE A 103 0.03 -6.46 -5.62
C ILE A 103 0.85 -7.17 -6.70
N ARG A 104 0.26 -8.16 -7.35
CA ARG A 104 0.85 -8.88 -8.48
C ARG A 104 -0.15 -8.97 -9.63
N PHE A 105 0.37 -9.12 -10.85
CA PHE A 105 -0.44 -9.36 -12.04
C PHE A 105 -0.19 -10.78 -12.55
N LYS A 106 -1.25 -11.57 -12.74
CA LYS A 106 -1.18 -12.86 -13.41
C LYS A 106 -1.21 -12.68 -14.92
N LYS A 107 -0.41 -13.46 -15.65
CA LYS A 107 -0.64 -13.65 -17.09
C LYS A 107 -1.95 -14.41 -17.23
N LYS A 108 -2.84 -13.95 -18.12
CA LYS A 108 -3.94 -14.79 -18.62
C LYS A 108 -3.30 -16.01 -19.29
N GLY A 109 -3.71 -17.19 -18.82
CA GLY A 109 -3.36 -18.47 -19.45
C GLY A 109 -4.02 -18.64 -20.79
#